data_AF-A0A9D5TBB5-F1
#
_entry.id   AF-A0A9D5TBB5-F1
#
_cell.length_a   1.000
_cell.length_b   1.000
_cell.length_c   1.000
_cell.angle_alpha   90.00
_cell.angle_beta   90.00
_cell.angle_gamma   90.00
#
_symmetry.space_group_name_H-M   'P 1'
#
loop_
_entity.id
_entity.type
_entity.pdbx_description
1 polymer ?
#
loop_
_entity_poly.entity_id
_entity_poly.type
_entity_poly.pdbx_seq_one_letter_code
_entity_poly.pdbx_strand_id
1 'polypeptide(L)'
;MNIKEQLIWILDKKDNIYSDKNIKENIDFVHSLGKKCDSVGWSELDLNEPDAYDVLEKIKAFCEERGFSARGWYERSYEDFESDWFELKIKEFGNETVLDKVKIKAHTGEEIYLDVISAYRETEISPKGFWRVAVPDRFRKVCVEKGISGIDFCWVKDKGRYEAEQYFYIFPEKRIPRIAFDRYLTKEKEECIHALGGFLPKIASVFHKLENIQLQDCYLKEDMPSDGITYAFCHDTYDFCGRYKILIHKDTARILMDEKVISMKDLTPARIVDRCPEGYFLEETEEAPIPVKEFIDRAFSEYEGLKEKSRPEYIVKEKEALKLLRKKRAERPSDFNKRISKKLSEEMSDSVYNSLLVFYQISDGAFLSDEYTFLKFNESVKFTKEFFRELKKEELLNEKPDGVVIAVSADGDNILYLKDGSVIRFSHEAPEILCRWFSPAMFFVDAINNSV
;
A
#
# COMPACT_ATOMS: atom_id res chain seq x y z
N MET A 1 -9.11 -1.66 -28.74
CA MET A 1 -8.50 -1.12 -27.51
C MET A 1 -9.49 -1.45 -26.41
N ASN A 2 -9.16 -2.42 -25.55
CA ASN A 2 -9.99 -2.71 -24.38
C ASN A 2 -9.64 -1.67 -23.33
N ILE A 3 -10.57 -0.74 -23.16
CA ILE A 3 -10.56 0.24 -22.07
C ILE A 3 -11.33 -0.42 -20.94
N LYS A 4 -10.83 -0.32 -19.72
CA LYS A 4 -11.60 -0.62 -18.54
C LYS A 4 -11.93 0.67 -17.82
N GLU A 5 -13.21 0.95 -17.65
CA GLU A 5 -13.68 2.11 -16.89
C GLU A 5 -14.42 1.60 -15.66
N GLN A 6 -14.05 2.11 -14.48
CA GLN A 6 -14.66 1.75 -13.21
C GLN A 6 -15.07 3.01 -12.45
N LEU A 7 -16.19 2.92 -11.75
CA LEU A 7 -16.68 3.97 -10.88
C LEU A 7 -16.92 3.37 -9.49
N ILE A 8 -16.23 3.90 -8.49
CA ILE A 8 -16.46 3.62 -7.07
C ILE A 8 -17.30 4.78 -6.55
N TRP A 9 -18.50 4.53 -6.03
CA TRP A 9 -19.44 5.60 -5.72
C TRP A 9 -20.24 5.36 -4.45
N ILE A 10 -20.75 6.46 -3.89
CA ILE A 10 -21.59 6.50 -2.71
C ILE A 10 -22.60 7.64 -2.81
N LEU A 11 -23.74 7.50 -2.13
CA LEU A 11 -24.78 8.53 -2.06
C LEU A 11 -24.87 9.08 -0.65
N ASP A 12 -24.72 10.41 -0.54
CA ASP A 12 -24.77 11.09 0.76
C ASP A 12 -25.79 12.23 0.77
N LYS A 13 -26.26 12.59 1.98
CA LYS A 13 -26.99 13.84 2.22
C LYS A 13 -26.07 14.85 2.89
N LYS A 14 -25.97 16.05 2.33
CA LYS A 14 -25.06 17.13 2.79
C LYS A 14 -25.16 17.45 4.28
N ASP A 15 -26.35 17.33 4.87
CA ASP A 15 -26.60 17.74 6.25
C ASP A 15 -26.46 16.61 7.28
N ASN A 16 -26.27 15.35 6.86
CA ASN A 16 -26.16 14.21 7.78
C ASN A 16 -25.58 12.94 7.14
N ILE A 17 -24.33 13.02 6.65
CA ILE A 17 -23.67 11.98 5.86
C ILE A 17 -23.67 10.61 6.56
N TYR A 18 -23.46 10.58 7.88
CA TYR A 18 -23.26 9.34 8.65
C TYR A 18 -24.47 8.87 9.48
N SER A 19 -25.68 9.35 9.20
CA SER A 19 -26.83 8.79 9.91
C SER A 19 -27.14 7.37 9.44
N ASP A 20 -27.39 6.45 10.37
CA ASP A 20 -27.77 5.05 10.08
C ASP A 20 -28.92 4.95 9.07
N LYS A 21 -29.84 5.93 9.11
CA LYS A 21 -30.96 6.01 8.16
C LYS A 21 -30.48 6.27 6.73
N ASN A 22 -29.57 7.22 6.54
CA ASN A 22 -29.07 7.57 5.21
C ASN A 22 -28.16 6.46 4.66
N ILE A 23 -27.29 5.89 5.50
CA ILE A 23 -26.46 4.74 5.13
C ILE A 23 -27.36 3.58 4.69
N LYS A 24 -28.40 3.27 5.46
CA LYS A 24 -29.35 2.22 5.10
C LYS A 24 -30.09 2.51 3.79
N GLU A 25 -30.56 3.74 3.59
CA GLU A 25 -31.27 4.12 2.36
C GLU A 25 -30.34 4.06 1.12
N ASN A 26 -29.05 4.42 1.27
CA ASN A 26 -28.03 4.24 0.24
C ASN A 26 -27.80 2.75 -0.06
N ILE A 27 -27.54 1.92 0.96
CA ILE A 27 -27.33 0.47 0.80
C ILE A 27 -28.55 -0.21 0.14
N ASP A 28 -29.76 0.11 0.62
CA ASP A 28 -31.00 -0.44 0.06
C ASP A 28 -31.15 -0.05 -1.43
N PHE A 29 -30.75 1.17 -1.81
CA PHE A 29 -30.73 1.61 -3.20
C PHE A 29 -29.68 0.87 -4.04
N VAL A 30 -28.43 0.76 -3.56
CA VAL A 30 -27.37 0.00 -4.25
C VAL A 30 -27.82 -1.44 -4.52
N HIS A 31 -28.39 -2.11 -3.52
CA HIS A 31 -28.91 -3.46 -3.66
C HIS A 31 -30.10 -3.53 -4.64
N SER A 32 -30.94 -2.49 -4.70
CA SER A 32 -32.03 -2.41 -5.70
C SER A 32 -31.53 -2.35 -7.15
N LEU A 33 -30.29 -1.92 -7.36
CA LEU A 33 -29.60 -1.96 -8.65
C LEU A 33 -28.96 -3.33 -8.93
N GLY A 34 -29.03 -4.27 -7.99
CA GLY A 34 -28.36 -5.57 -8.08
C GLY A 34 -26.84 -5.49 -7.90
N LYS A 35 -26.32 -4.37 -7.38
CA LYS A 35 -24.90 -4.15 -7.12
C LYS A 35 -24.57 -4.47 -5.65
N LYS A 36 -23.29 -4.73 -5.40
CA LYS A 36 -22.72 -4.95 -4.06
C LYS A 36 -22.19 -3.65 -3.48
N CYS A 37 -22.12 -3.55 -2.16
CA CYS A 37 -21.45 -2.44 -1.49
C CYS A 37 -20.75 -2.85 -0.20
N ASP A 38 -19.88 -1.99 0.30
CA ASP A 38 -19.30 -2.09 1.63
C ASP A 38 -20.32 -1.75 2.75
N SER A 39 -19.83 -1.74 3.99
CA SER A 39 -20.66 -1.50 5.17
C SER A 39 -21.23 -0.07 5.31
N VAL A 40 -20.70 0.90 4.55
CA VAL A 40 -21.17 2.30 4.53
C VAL A 40 -21.85 2.66 3.21
N GLY A 41 -21.93 1.73 2.27
CA GLY A 41 -22.65 1.85 1.01
C GLY A 41 -21.81 2.35 -0.17
N TRP A 42 -20.48 2.24 -0.13
CA TRP A 42 -19.65 2.37 -1.32
C TRP A 42 -19.87 1.18 -2.24
N SER A 43 -20.11 1.45 -3.52
CA SER A 43 -20.34 0.43 -4.54
C SER A 43 -19.41 0.62 -5.72
N GLU A 44 -19.02 -0.48 -6.36
CA GLU A 44 -18.26 -0.46 -7.61
C GLU A 44 -19.20 -0.72 -8.79
N LEU A 45 -18.99 0.05 -9.87
CA LEU A 45 -19.65 -0.11 -11.15
C LEU A 45 -18.60 -0.28 -12.24
N ASP A 46 -18.61 -1.43 -12.91
CA ASP A 46 -17.90 -1.62 -14.17
C ASP A 46 -18.68 -0.90 -15.27
N LEU A 47 -18.10 0.17 -15.81
CA LEU A 47 -18.74 1.02 -16.82
C LEU A 47 -18.70 0.41 -18.22
N ASN A 48 -18.00 -0.72 -18.40
CA ASN A 48 -18.04 -1.47 -19.65
C ASN A 48 -19.27 -2.37 -19.75
N GLU A 49 -20.01 -2.57 -18.65
CA GLU A 49 -21.24 -3.35 -18.67
C GLU A 49 -22.33 -2.66 -19.53
N PRO A 50 -23.13 -3.41 -20.31
CA PRO A 50 -24.14 -2.82 -21.18
C PRO A 50 -25.19 -1.95 -20.47
N ASP A 51 -25.44 -2.18 -19.18
CA ASP A 51 -26.42 -1.47 -18.36
C ASP A 51 -25.83 -0.30 -17.56
N ALA A 52 -24.52 0.00 -17.69
CA ALA A 52 -23.86 1.05 -16.93
C ALA A 52 -24.55 2.42 -17.08
N TYR A 53 -25.01 2.75 -18.30
CA TYR A 53 -25.72 4.00 -18.55
C TYR A 53 -27.07 4.06 -17.80
N ASP A 54 -27.83 2.96 -17.82
CA ASP A 54 -29.11 2.86 -17.11
C ASP A 54 -28.93 2.95 -15.59
N VAL A 55 -27.85 2.36 -15.07
CA VAL A 55 -27.48 2.48 -13.65
C VAL A 55 -27.21 3.95 -13.29
N LEU A 56 -26.44 4.68 -14.11
CA LEU A 56 -26.16 6.10 -13.89
C LEU A 56 -27.44 6.96 -13.94
N GLU A 57 -28.39 6.66 -14.83
CA GLU A 57 -29.69 7.36 -14.85
C GLU A 57 -30.53 7.05 -13.61
N LYS A 58 -30.53 5.80 -13.12
CA LYS A 58 -31.21 5.45 -11.86
C LYS A 58 -30.59 6.16 -10.66
N ILE A 59 -29.26 6.25 -10.60
CA ILE A 59 -28.54 7.01 -9.56
C ILE A 59 -29.00 8.47 -9.60
N LYS A 60 -29.01 9.09 -10.78
CA LYS A 60 -29.45 10.48 -10.97
C LYS A 60 -30.88 10.69 -10.48
N ALA A 61 -31.82 9.87 -10.95
CA ALA A 61 -33.23 9.96 -10.58
C ALA A 61 -33.43 9.79 -9.07
N PHE A 62 -32.72 8.86 -8.44
CA PHE A 62 -32.78 8.66 -7.00
C PHE A 62 -32.24 9.88 -6.23
N CYS A 63 -31.11 10.46 -6.65
CA CYS A 63 -30.60 11.69 -6.06
C CYS A 63 -31.61 12.84 -6.15
N GLU A 64 -32.24 13.03 -7.31
CA GLU A 64 -33.25 14.06 -7.54
C GLU A 64 -34.53 13.84 -6.71
N GLU A 65 -35.02 12.61 -6.60
CA GLU A 65 -36.24 12.28 -5.85
C GLU A 65 -36.02 12.35 -4.32
N ARG A 66 -34.89 11.84 -3.84
CA ARG A 66 -34.64 11.62 -2.40
C ARG A 66 -33.75 12.67 -1.75
N GLY A 67 -33.25 13.63 -2.53
CA GLY A 67 -32.37 14.70 -2.06
C GLY A 67 -30.97 14.20 -1.65
N PHE A 68 -30.51 13.10 -2.23
CA PHE A 68 -29.13 12.62 -2.09
C PHE A 68 -28.21 13.33 -3.08
N SER A 69 -26.91 13.20 -2.88
CA SER A 69 -25.88 13.68 -3.80
C SER A 69 -24.86 12.56 -4.02
N ALA A 70 -24.61 12.22 -5.29
CA ALA A 70 -23.65 11.18 -5.65
C ALA A 70 -22.23 11.72 -5.68
N ARG A 71 -21.31 11.08 -4.96
CA ARG A 71 -19.87 11.31 -5.09
C ARG A 71 -19.14 10.01 -5.37
N GLY A 72 -17.95 10.10 -5.95
CA GLY A 72 -17.23 8.90 -6.32
C GLY A 72 -15.81 9.14 -6.82
N TRP A 73 -15.15 8.02 -7.10
CA TRP A 73 -13.84 7.92 -7.73
C TRP A 73 -14.02 7.22 -9.08
N TYR A 74 -13.44 7.81 -10.11
CA TYR A 74 -13.46 7.23 -11.44
C TYR A 74 -12.06 6.76 -11.80
N GLU A 75 -11.96 5.52 -12.27
CA GLU A 75 -10.73 4.94 -12.79
C GLU A 75 -10.92 4.53 -14.24
N ARG A 76 -9.93 4.86 -15.07
CA ARG A 76 -9.83 4.33 -16.44
C ARG A 76 -8.45 3.77 -16.68
N SER A 77 -8.40 2.46 -16.91
CA SER A 77 -7.21 1.72 -17.31
C SER A 77 -7.36 1.15 -18.72
N TYR A 78 -6.25 0.74 -19.31
CA TYR A 78 -6.21 0.16 -20.64
C TYR A 78 -5.62 -1.25 -20.50
N GLU A 79 -6.44 -2.28 -20.68
CA GLU A 79 -6.06 -3.67 -20.34
C GLU A 79 -5.27 -4.35 -21.47
N ASP A 80 -5.48 -3.96 -22.74
CA ASP A 80 -4.89 -4.62 -23.91
C ASP A 80 -4.01 -3.69 -24.75
N PHE A 81 -2.79 -3.42 -24.29
CA PHE A 81 -1.79 -2.80 -25.14
C PHE A 81 -0.58 -3.73 -25.28
N GLU A 82 -0.18 -4.02 -26.52
CA GLU A 82 1.18 -4.47 -26.85
C GLU A 82 2.16 -3.32 -26.60
N SER A 83 2.25 -2.86 -25.35
CA SER A 83 3.15 -1.78 -25.01
C SER A 83 4.57 -2.30 -25.03
N ASP A 84 5.42 -1.54 -25.69
CA ASP A 84 6.87 -1.74 -25.60
C ASP A 84 7.41 -1.25 -24.24
N TRP A 85 6.58 -0.56 -23.44
CA TRP A 85 6.97 0.06 -22.18
C TRP A 85 6.00 -0.27 -21.05
N PHE A 86 6.51 -0.45 -19.84
CA PHE A 86 5.73 -0.74 -18.65
C PHE A 86 6.15 0.18 -17.52
N GLU A 87 5.19 0.68 -16.75
CA GLU A 87 5.44 1.25 -15.42
C GLU A 87 5.75 0.10 -14.45
N LEU A 88 6.91 0.20 -13.80
CA LEU A 88 7.38 -0.79 -12.84
C LEU A 88 6.75 -0.47 -11.48
N LYS A 89 5.78 -1.28 -11.07
CA LYS A 89 5.17 -1.25 -9.73
C LYS A 89 6.16 -1.88 -8.76
N ILE A 90 6.74 -1.07 -7.89
CA ILE A 90 7.60 -1.58 -6.83
C ILE A 90 6.98 -1.33 -5.48
N LYS A 91 7.13 -2.35 -4.66
CA LYS A 91 6.88 -2.38 -3.24
C LYS A 91 7.63 -1.21 -2.53
N GLU A 92 6.90 -0.20 -2.05
CA GLU A 92 7.43 0.89 -1.20
C GLU A 92 7.45 0.44 0.25
N PHE A 93 8.46 0.80 1.06
CA PHE A 93 8.41 0.44 2.48
C PHE A 93 7.53 1.37 3.31
N GLY A 94 7.04 0.86 4.45
CA GLY A 94 6.26 1.62 5.42
C GLY A 94 7.08 2.69 6.15
N ASN A 95 6.43 3.78 6.57
CA ASN A 95 7.06 4.86 7.33
C ASN A 95 7.74 4.38 8.63
N GLU A 96 7.23 3.31 9.24
CA GLU A 96 7.70 2.71 10.49
C GLU A 96 9.11 2.09 10.40
N THR A 97 9.65 1.91 9.19
CA THR A 97 10.99 1.35 9.00
C THR A 97 12.05 2.39 8.69
N VAL A 98 11.64 3.63 8.37
CA VAL A 98 12.53 4.78 8.24
C VAL A 98 12.97 5.23 9.64
N LEU A 99 14.23 4.94 9.98
CA LEU A 99 14.82 5.33 11.26
C LEU A 99 15.32 6.77 11.27
N ASP A 100 15.80 7.24 10.12
CA ASP A 100 16.57 8.47 9.98
C ASP A 100 16.58 8.90 8.50
N LYS A 101 17.00 10.13 8.23
CA LYS A 101 17.22 10.64 6.88
C LYS A 101 18.60 11.25 6.75
N VAL A 102 19.37 10.81 5.76
CA VAL A 102 20.69 11.39 5.47
C VAL A 102 20.53 12.50 4.46
N LYS A 103 20.91 13.71 4.85
CA LYS A 103 21.03 14.86 3.94
C LYS A 103 22.27 14.69 3.06
N ILE A 104 22.09 14.84 1.76
CA ILE A 104 23.14 14.72 0.74
C ILE A 104 23.00 15.81 -0.33
N LYS A 105 24.01 15.95 -1.18
CA LYS A 105 23.95 16.83 -2.35
C LYS A 105 23.60 16.04 -3.62
N ALA A 106 22.68 16.58 -4.40
CA ALA A 106 22.41 16.13 -5.75
C ALA A 106 23.39 16.73 -6.76
N HIS A 107 23.44 16.17 -7.97
CA HIS A 107 24.25 16.71 -9.08
C HIS A 107 23.81 18.12 -9.49
N THR A 108 22.54 18.48 -9.28
CA THR A 108 21.99 19.83 -9.46
C THR A 108 22.54 20.83 -8.42
N GLY A 109 23.21 20.36 -7.37
CA GLY A 109 23.68 21.15 -6.24
C GLY A 109 22.65 21.28 -5.11
N GLU A 110 21.42 20.81 -5.33
CA GLU A 110 20.35 20.82 -4.35
C GLU A 110 20.59 19.82 -3.22
N GLU A 111 20.03 20.12 -2.04
CA GLU A 111 20.04 19.19 -0.92
C GLU A 111 18.85 18.23 -1.02
N ILE A 112 19.14 16.93 -1.00
CA ILE A 112 18.11 15.89 -0.93
C ILE A 112 18.32 15.01 0.29
N TYR A 113 17.25 14.35 0.71
CA TYR A 113 17.25 13.39 1.81
C TYR A 113 17.07 11.98 1.25
N LEU A 114 17.90 11.05 1.72
CA LEU A 114 17.72 9.63 1.50
C LEU A 114 17.38 8.96 2.83
N ASP A 115 16.43 8.05 2.80
CA ASP A 115 15.98 7.36 4.00
C ASP A 115 17.03 6.31 4.43
N VAL A 116 17.13 6.13 5.74
CA VAL A 116 17.90 5.07 6.38
C VAL A 116 16.90 4.13 7.03
N ILE A 117 17.01 2.85 6.69
CA ILE A 117 16.00 1.87 7.08
C ILE A 117 16.52 0.90 8.13
N SER A 118 15.57 0.22 8.77
CA SER A 118 15.78 -0.97 9.57
C SER A 118 15.29 -2.20 8.80
N ALA A 119 16.02 -2.64 7.78
CA ALA A 119 15.52 -3.59 6.77
C ALA A 119 15.01 -4.93 7.34
N TYR A 120 15.55 -5.38 8.49
CA TYR A 120 15.09 -6.61 9.14
C TYR A 120 13.67 -6.54 9.72
N ARG A 121 13.10 -5.33 9.86
CA ARG A 121 11.72 -5.12 10.30
C ARG A 121 10.71 -5.27 9.17
N GLU A 122 11.18 -5.38 7.94
CA GLU A 122 10.33 -5.57 6.76
C GLU A 122 9.85 -7.02 6.70
N THR A 123 8.56 -7.20 6.92
CA THR A 123 7.94 -8.53 6.99
C THR A 123 6.95 -8.77 5.85
N GLU A 124 6.30 -7.71 5.37
CA GLU A 124 5.67 -7.59 4.06
C GLU A 124 5.78 -6.13 3.63
N ILE A 125 6.18 -5.89 2.37
CA ILE A 125 6.35 -4.53 1.89
C ILE A 125 4.96 -3.93 1.61
N SER A 126 4.52 -3.03 2.49
CA SER A 126 3.25 -2.33 2.42
C SER A 126 3.47 -0.90 1.89
N PRO A 127 2.72 -0.48 0.86
CA PRO A 127 3.03 0.71 0.08
C PRO A 127 2.67 1.97 0.86
N LYS A 128 3.65 2.64 1.47
CA LYS A 128 3.64 4.08 1.77
C LYS A 128 4.91 4.45 2.54
N GLY A 129 5.83 5.19 1.92
CA GLY A 129 6.83 5.89 2.71
C GLY A 129 8.06 6.44 1.99
N PHE A 130 8.27 6.06 0.72
CA PHE A 130 9.50 6.44 0.01
C PHE A 130 9.19 7.39 -1.14
N TRP A 131 9.94 8.48 -1.15
CA TRP A 131 9.93 9.46 -2.22
C TRP A 131 10.55 8.90 -3.52
N ARG A 132 11.18 7.71 -3.45
CA ARG A 132 11.92 7.06 -4.52
C ARG A 132 11.70 5.55 -4.52
N VAL A 133 11.74 4.97 -5.70
CA VAL A 133 11.63 3.53 -5.92
C VAL A 133 12.88 2.81 -5.41
N ALA A 134 12.70 1.81 -4.55
CA ALA A 134 13.76 0.95 -4.03
C ALA A 134 13.58 -0.51 -4.46
N VAL A 135 14.65 -1.18 -4.86
CA VAL A 135 14.65 -2.58 -5.30
C VAL A 135 15.59 -3.46 -4.49
N PRO A 136 15.32 -4.77 -4.38
CA PRO A 136 16.23 -5.70 -3.73
C PRO A 136 17.57 -5.82 -4.48
N ASP A 137 18.65 -6.14 -3.76
CA ASP A 137 19.99 -6.33 -4.31
C ASP A 137 20.03 -7.32 -5.49
N ARG A 138 19.16 -8.33 -5.49
CA ARG A 138 19.03 -9.27 -6.60
C ARG A 138 18.67 -8.56 -7.92
N PHE A 139 17.80 -7.56 -7.88
CA PHE A 139 17.45 -6.75 -9.05
C PHE A 139 18.68 -6.03 -9.59
N ARG A 140 19.39 -5.32 -8.71
CA ARG A 140 20.62 -4.61 -9.07
C ARG A 140 21.66 -5.55 -9.70
N LYS A 141 21.90 -6.71 -9.08
CA LYS A 141 22.86 -7.71 -9.59
C LYS A 141 22.49 -8.16 -10.99
N VAL A 142 21.23 -8.51 -11.23
CA VAL A 142 20.78 -8.93 -12.57
C VAL A 142 20.95 -7.79 -13.59
N CYS A 143 20.62 -6.55 -13.25
CA CYS A 143 20.87 -5.42 -14.14
C CYS A 143 22.34 -5.29 -14.52
N VAL A 144 23.25 -5.38 -13.56
CA VAL A 144 24.71 -5.29 -13.79
C VAL A 144 25.20 -6.49 -14.62
N GLU A 145 24.81 -7.71 -14.25
CA GLU A 145 25.25 -8.95 -14.91
C GLU A 145 24.77 -9.07 -16.36
N LYS A 146 23.56 -8.56 -16.64
CA LYS A 146 22.96 -8.56 -17.99
C LYS A 146 23.31 -7.32 -18.81
N GLY A 147 24.09 -6.40 -18.26
CA GLY A 147 24.52 -5.18 -18.95
C GLY A 147 23.39 -4.19 -19.24
N ILE A 148 22.36 -4.13 -18.38
CA ILE A 148 21.30 -3.12 -18.48
C ILE A 148 21.91 -1.78 -18.09
N SER A 149 22.05 -0.87 -19.06
CA SER A 149 22.65 0.47 -18.91
C SER A 149 21.60 1.56 -18.67
N GLY A 150 22.06 2.78 -18.37
CA GLY A 150 21.18 3.95 -18.18
C GLY A 150 20.49 3.98 -16.82
N ILE A 151 21.05 3.27 -15.83
CA ILE A 151 20.50 3.15 -14.48
C ILE A 151 21.65 3.08 -13.46
N ASP A 152 21.57 3.95 -12.46
CA ASP A 152 22.41 3.92 -11.27
C ASP A 152 21.65 3.37 -10.07
N PHE A 153 22.40 2.81 -9.12
CA PHE A 153 21.86 2.23 -7.90
C PHE A 153 22.57 2.80 -6.68
N CYS A 154 21.82 3.44 -5.78
CA CYS A 154 22.34 3.86 -4.48
C CYS A 154 21.82 2.93 -3.39
N TRP A 155 22.73 2.39 -2.57
CA TRP A 155 22.34 1.56 -1.44
C TRP A 155 21.43 2.33 -0.47
N VAL A 156 20.29 1.73 -0.11
CA VAL A 156 19.44 2.20 0.99
C VAL A 156 20.08 1.72 2.28
N LYS A 157 20.68 2.63 3.03
CA LYS A 157 21.49 2.29 4.19
C LYS A 157 20.65 1.56 5.24
N ASP A 158 21.08 0.36 5.60
CA ASP A 158 20.49 -0.45 6.67
C ASP A 158 21.34 -0.31 7.96
N LYS A 159 20.74 0.24 9.02
CA LYS A 159 21.37 0.32 10.36
C LYS A 159 20.93 -0.85 11.27
N GLY A 160 20.17 -1.80 10.73
CA GLY A 160 19.71 -2.98 11.44
C GLY A 160 20.86 -3.87 11.92
N ARG A 161 20.75 -4.35 13.16
CA ARG A 161 21.71 -5.31 13.72
C ARG A 161 21.61 -6.70 13.08
N TYR A 162 20.46 -7.02 12.51
CA TYR A 162 20.15 -8.35 12.00
C TYR A 162 20.38 -8.45 10.49
N GLU A 163 20.57 -9.68 10.03
CA GLU A 163 20.60 -10.01 8.61
C GLU A 163 19.21 -9.82 7.98
N ALA A 164 19.18 -9.16 6.83
CA ALA A 164 17.98 -8.83 6.09
C ALA A 164 18.30 -8.64 4.60
N GLU A 165 17.29 -8.76 3.75
CA GLU A 165 17.39 -8.37 2.35
C GLU A 165 17.84 -6.89 2.26
N GLN A 166 18.75 -6.61 1.33
CA GLN A 166 19.34 -5.29 1.15
C GLN A 166 18.73 -4.63 -0.07
N TYR A 167 18.51 -3.32 0.01
CA TYR A 167 17.75 -2.58 -0.99
C TYR A 167 18.53 -1.40 -1.55
N PHE A 168 18.16 -0.99 -2.75
CA PHE A 168 18.82 0.05 -3.53
C PHE A 168 17.80 0.96 -4.18
N TYR A 169 17.96 2.27 -4.01
CA TYR A 169 17.25 3.25 -4.83
C TYR A 169 17.69 3.16 -6.28
N ILE A 170 16.74 3.25 -7.19
CA ILE A 170 16.97 3.28 -8.64
C ILE A 170 17.02 4.73 -9.14
N PHE A 171 18.01 5.04 -9.98
CA PHE A 171 18.17 6.33 -10.65
C PHE A 171 18.39 6.12 -12.15
N PRO A 172 17.33 6.10 -12.98
CA PRO A 172 17.52 6.03 -14.42
C PRO A 172 18.08 7.36 -14.93
N GLU A 173 18.99 7.31 -15.90
CA GLU A 173 19.69 8.49 -16.42
C GLU A 173 18.77 9.35 -17.31
N LYS A 174 17.91 8.70 -18.10
CA LYS A 174 17.05 9.40 -19.05
C LYS A 174 15.72 9.75 -18.40
N ARG A 175 15.42 11.04 -18.33
CA ARG A 175 14.08 11.58 -18.05
C ARG A 175 13.24 11.62 -19.32
N ILE A 176 11.96 11.34 -19.21
CA ILE A 176 10.96 11.67 -20.25
C ILE A 176 9.89 12.61 -19.71
N PRO A 177 9.33 13.51 -20.55
CA PRO A 177 8.15 14.29 -20.19
C PRO A 177 6.95 13.39 -19.91
N ARG A 178 6.11 13.85 -19.00
CA ARG A 178 4.85 13.19 -18.66
C ARG A 178 3.70 13.95 -19.31
N ILE A 179 2.80 13.23 -19.97
CA ILE A 179 1.50 13.79 -20.36
C ILE A 179 0.50 13.40 -19.27
N ALA A 180 0.12 14.38 -18.48
CA ALA A 180 -0.79 14.24 -17.36
C ALA A 180 -2.13 14.89 -17.66
N PHE A 181 -3.05 14.80 -16.72
CA PHE A 181 -4.34 15.47 -16.75
C PHE A 181 -4.59 16.04 -15.35
N ASP A 182 -5.52 16.99 -15.27
CA ASP A 182 -5.88 17.56 -13.98
C ASP A 182 -6.71 16.54 -13.20
N ARG A 183 -6.21 16.13 -12.03
CA ARG A 183 -6.87 15.13 -11.18
C ARG A 183 -8.01 15.73 -10.36
N TYR A 184 -8.06 17.06 -10.20
CA TYR A 184 -9.09 17.78 -9.45
C TYR A 184 -10.04 18.51 -10.39
N LEU A 185 -10.80 17.72 -11.15
CA LEU A 185 -11.86 18.25 -11.99
C LEU A 185 -13.13 18.38 -11.16
N THR A 186 -13.46 19.63 -10.84
CA THR A 186 -14.79 20.00 -10.35
C THR A 186 -15.73 20.20 -11.53
N LYS A 187 -17.03 20.32 -11.25
CA LYS A 187 -18.04 20.65 -12.27
C LYS A 187 -17.73 21.94 -13.03
N GLU A 188 -16.94 22.84 -12.44
CA GLU A 188 -16.50 24.10 -13.07
C GLU A 188 -15.49 23.89 -14.21
N LYS A 189 -14.90 22.69 -14.33
CA LYS A 189 -13.99 22.28 -15.42
C LYS A 189 -14.66 21.31 -16.39
N GLU A 190 -15.96 21.49 -16.64
CA GLU A 190 -16.77 20.62 -17.49
C GLU A 190 -16.12 20.38 -18.87
N GLU A 191 -15.60 21.42 -19.52
CA GLU A 191 -14.91 21.30 -20.81
C GLU A 191 -13.71 20.32 -20.77
N CYS A 192 -12.94 20.34 -19.68
CA CYS A 192 -11.81 19.40 -19.49
C CYS A 192 -12.32 17.97 -19.31
N ILE A 193 -13.40 17.78 -18.54
CA ILE A 193 -14.03 16.47 -18.34
C ILE A 193 -14.54 15.91 -19.68
N HIS A 194 -15.19 16.75 -20.50
CA HIS A 194 -15.67 16.34 -21.82
C HIS A 194 -14.51 15.95 -22.75
N ALA A 195 -13.42 16.71 -22.73
CA ALA A 195 -12.23 16.43 -23.54
C ALA A 195 -11.55 15.09 -23.16
N LEU A 196 -11.62 14.67 -21.89
CA LEU A 196 -11.06 13.40 -21.44
C LEU A 196 -11.84 12.16 -21.94
N GLY A 197 -13.10 12.34 -22.37
CA GLY A 197 -13.94 11.31 -23.00
C GLY A 197 -14.27 10.10 -22.12
N GLY A 198 -14.70 9.00 -22.75
CA GLY A 198 -15.21 7.81 -22.03
C GLY A 198 -16.56 8.08 -21.37
N PHE A 199 -16.80 7.49 -20.20
CA PHE A 199 -17.98 7.73 -19.37
C PHE A 199 -17.90 9.00 -18.51
N LEU A 200 -16.73 9.64 -18.40
CA LEU A 200 -16.55 10.87 -17.61
C LEU A 200 -17.60 11.96 -17.90
N PRO A 201 -17.94 12.30 -19.16
CA PRO A 201 -18.99 13.28 -19.45
C PRO A 201 -20.34 12.90 -18.83
N LYS A 202 -20.71 11.62 -18.92
CA LYS A 202 -21.96 11.11 -18.36
C LYS A 202 -21.93 11.13 -16.84
N ILE A 203 -20.84 10.69 -16.23
CA ILE A 203 -20.65 10.69 -14.77
C ILE A 203 -20.73 12.10 -14.21
N ALA A 204 -20.06 13.08 -14.84
CA ALA A 204 -20.12 14.48 -14.41
C ALA A 204 -21.52 15.11 -14.52
N SER A 205 -22.40 14.56 -15.37
CA SER A 205 -23.81 14.97 -15.42
C SER A 205 -24.66 14.47 -14.25
N VAL A 206 -24.16 13.48 -13.49
CA VAL A 206 -24.86 12.80 -12.38
C VAL A 206 -24.20 13.11 -11.03
N PHE A 207 -22.87 13.11 -10.99
CA PHE A 207 -22.08 13.23 -9.77
C PHE A 207 -21.78 14.70 -9.45
N HIS A 208 -22.15 15.14 -8.26
CA HIS A 208 -21.87 16.50 -7.82
C HIS A 208 -20.40 16.73 -7.46
N LYS A 209 -19.68 15.64 -7.12
CA LYS A 209 -18.26 15.65 -6.74
C LYS A 209 -17.60 14.36 -7.18
N LEU A 210 -16.58 14.45 -8.04
CA LEU A 210 -15.63 13.37 -8.24
C LEU A 210 -14.40 13.69 -7.39
N GLU A 211 -14.14 12.86 -6.39
CA GLU A 211 -13.08 13.12 -5.41
C GLU A 211 -11.71 12.71 -5.96
N ASN A 212 -11.70 11.76 -6.90
CA ASN A 212 -10.48 11.29 -7.55
C ASN A 212 -10.81 10.83 -8.97
N ILE A 213 -10.09 11.36 -9.94
CA ILE A 213 -10.10 10.86 -11.32
C ILE A 213 -8.73 10.24 -11.55
N GLN A 214 -8.70 8.92 -11.74
CA GLN A 214 -7.51 8.15 -11.98
C GLN A 214 -7.50 7.70 -13.44
N LEU A 215 -6.81 8.47 -14.27
CA LEU A 215 -6.46 8.05 -15.62
C LEU A 215 -5.00 7.65 -15.65
N GLN A 216 -4.70 6.75 -16.58
CA GLN A 216 -3.32 6.46 -16.90
C GLN A 216 -2.61 7.66 -17.52
N ASP A 217 -1.40 7.95 -17.04
CA ASP A 217 -0.49 8.91 -17.64
C ASP A 217 -0.05 8.45 -19.04
N CYS A 218 0.23 9.40 -19.91
CA CYS A 218 0.71 9.12 -21.27
C CYS A 218 2.15 9.60 -21.46
N TYR A 219 2.83 9.01 -22.43
CA TYR A 219 4.19 9.39 -22.81
C TYR A 219 4.29 9.50 -24.33
N LEU A 220 4.98 10.53 -24.82
CA LEU A 220 5.15 10.73 -26.25
C LEU A 220 6.13 9.70 -26.81
N LYS A 221 5.76 9.07 -27.92
CA LYS A 221 6.58 8.07 -28.60
C LYS A 221 7.96 8.61 -28.99
N GLU A 222 8.05 9.88 -29.37
CA GLU A 222 9.30 10.54 -29.76
C GLU A 222 10.28 10.74 -28.59
N ASP A 223 9.77 10.83 -27.35
CA ASP A 223 10.60 10.98 -26.16
C ASP A 223 11.10 9.64 -25.61
N MET A 224 10.37 8.55 -25.88
CA MET A 224 10.71 7.22 -25.41
C MET A 224 12.07 6.77 -25.95
N PRO A 225 13.00 6.29 -25.10
CA PRO A 225 14.20 5.62 -25.60
C PRO A 225 13.85 4.33 -26.35
N SER A 226 14.83 3.80 -27.08
CA SER A 226 14.70 2.53 -27.82
C SER A 226 14.62 1.30 -26.91
N ASP A 227 15.19 1.39 -25.71
CA ASP A 227 15.43 0.27 -24.81
C ASP A 227 15.75 0.76 -23.38
N GLY A 228 15.98 -0.19 -22.47
CA GLY A 228 16.48 0.09 -21.13
C GLY A 228 15.39 0.46 -20.12
N ILE A 229 15.73 1.43 -19.25
CA ILE A 229 14.90 1.94 -18.17
C ILE A 229 14.94 3.47 -18.24
N THR A 230 13.81 4.13 -17.99
CA THR A 230 13.68 5.58 -17.96
C THR A 230 12.78 5.99 -16.81
N TYR A 231 12.60 7.29 -16.57
CA TYR A 231 11.69 7.79 -15.55
C TYR A 231 10.91 9.02 -16.01
N ALA A 232 9.73 9.17 -15.41
CA ALA A 232 9.01 10.43 -15.33
C ALA A 232 8.95 10.88 -13.87
N PHE A 233 9.15 12.17 -13.63
CA PHE A 233 9.05 12.75 -12.29
C PHE A 233 7.65 13.32 -12.11
N CYS A 234 6.95 13.00 -11.02
CA CYS A 234 5.55 13.37 -10.85
C CYS A 234 5.39 14.12 -9.53
N HIS A 235 4.84 15.33 -9.54
CA HIS A 235 4.42 15.93 -8.28
C HIS A 235 3.08 15.31 -7.87
N ASP A 236 3.07 14.59 -6.75
CA ASP A 236 1.80 14.22 -6.14
C ASP A 236 1.23 15.45 -5.44
N THR A 237 0.10 15.92 -5.93
CA THR A 237 -0.58 17.12 -5.48
C THR A 237 -1.15 16.99 -4.06
N TYR A 238 -1.29 15.76 -3.54
CA TYR A 238 -1.73 15.55 -2.16
C TYR A 238 -0.62 15.70 -1.13
N ASP A 239 0.59 15.21 -1.44
CA ASP A 239 1.67 15.14 -0.46
C ASP A 239 2.71 16.26 -0.65
N PHE A 240 2.61 17.08 -1.70
CA PHE A 240 3.67 18.00 -2.15
C PHE A 240 5.02 17.28 -2.38
N CYS A 241 4.96 15.98 -2.60
CA CYS A 241 6.10 15.10 -2.75
C CYS A 241 6.30 14.73 -4.22
N GLY A 242 7.48 15.00 -4.77
CA GLY A 242 7.87 14.46 -6.07
C GLY A 242 8.08 12.94 -5.99
N ARG A 243 7.35 12.17 -6.80
CA ARG A 243 7.45 10.72 -6.94
C ARG A 243 8.08 10.35 -8.29
N TYR A 244 8.78 9.22 -8.32
CA TYR A 244 9.44 8.69 -9.52
C TYR A 244 8.58 7.60 -10.12
N LYS A 245 8.13 7.79 -11.36
CA LYS A 245 7.57 6.70 -12.17
C LYS A 245 8.68 6.07 -12.98
N ILE A 246 9.05 4.84 -12.62
CA ILE A 246 10.07 4.08 -13.33
C ILE A 246 9.40 3.32 -14.48
N LEU A 247 9.90 3.53 -15.69
CA LEU A 247 9.43 2.90 -16.90
C LEU A 247 10.48 1.94 -17.43
N ILE A 248 10.07 0.74 -17.81
CA ILE A 248 10.92 -0.34 -18.28
C ILE A 248 10.49 -0.83 -19.65
N HIS A 249 11.43 -0.95 -20.58
CA HIS A 249 11.17 -1.50 -21.90
C HIS A 249 10.87 -3.00 -21.82
N LYS A 250 10.01 -3.52 -22.71
CA LYS A 250 9.55 -4.92 -22.72
C LYS A 250 10.70 -5.93 -22.73
N ASP A 251 11.77 -5.65 -23.45
CA ASP A 251 12.92 -6.55 -23.55
C ASP A 251 13.71 -6.59 -22.24
N THR A 252 13.89 -5.43 -21.60
CA THR A 252 14.49 -5.32 -20.26
C THR A 252 13.62 -6.04 -19.23
N ALA A 253 12.30 -5.83 -19.27
CA ALA A 253 11.35 -6.49 -18.39
C ALA A 253 11.40 -8.02 -18.55
N ARG A 254 11.49 -8.52 -19.78
CA ARG A 254 11.63 -9.95 -20.06
C ARG A 254 12.89 -10.53 -19.42
N ILE A 255 14.04 -9.85 -19.55
CA ILE A 255 15.29 -10.28 -18.91
C ILE A 255 15.11 -10.42 -17.39
N LEU A 256 14.48 -9.44 -16.74
CA LEU A 256 14.27 -9.46 -15.29
C LEU A 256 13.24 -10.51 -14.84
N MET A 257 12.22 -10.79 -15.68
CA MET A 257 11.24 -11.84 -15.44
C MET A 257 11.86 -13.24 -15.60
N ASP A 258 12.70 -13.45 -16.62
CA ASP A 258 13.40 -14.72 -16.86
C ASP A 258 14.32 -15.07 -15.67
N GLU A 259 14.94 -14.06 -15.07
CA GLU A 259 15.76 -14.18 -13.85
C GLU A 259 14.93 -14.21 -12.55
N LYS A 260 13.59 -14.18 -12.65
CA LYS A 260 12.63 -14.24 -11.54
C LYS A 260 12.85 -13.16 -10.48
N VAL A 261 13.23 -11.96 -10.92
CA VAL A 261 13.40 -10.79 -10.06
C VAL A 261 12.09 -10.00 -9.97
N ILE A 262 11.37 -9.92 -11.09
CA ILE A 262 10.03 -9.33 -11.18
C ILE A 262 9.09 -10.33 -11.85
N SER A 263 7.80 -10.00 -11.85
CA SER A 263 6.74 -10.73 -12.53
C SER A 263 5.72 -9.78 -13.14
N MET A 264 4.78 -10.29 -13.94
CA MET A 264 3.76 -9.47 -14.60
C MET A 264 2.92 -8.63 -13.64
N LYS A 265 2.73 -9.06 -12.39
CA LYS A 265 1.98 -8.28 -11.38
C LYS A 265 2.71 -6.99 -10.97
N ASP A 266 4.02 -6.95 -11.18
CA ASP A 266 4.90 -5.83 -10.86
C ASP A 266 4.99 -4.84 -12.05
N LEU A 267 4.22 -5.08 -13.12
CA LEU A 267 4.23 -4.27 -14.34
C LEU A 267 2.84 -3.74 -14.65
N THR A 268 2.76 -2.51 -15.13
CA THR A 268 1.54 -1.92 -15.69
C THR A 268 1.87 -1.34 -17.05
N PRO A 269 1.21 -1.75 -18.15
CA PRO A 269 1.56 -1.27 -19.49
C PRO A 269 1.51 0.27 -19.56
N ALA A 270 2.57 0.92 -20.02
CA ALA A 270 2.60 2.37 -20.17
C ALA A 270 1.87 2.80 -21.46
N ARG A 271 1.12 3.91 -21.41
CA ARG A 271 0.39 4.43 -22.58
C ARG A 271 1.29 5.32 -23.42
N ILE A 272 1.81 4.77 -24.51
CA ILE A 272 2.64 5.51 -25.46
C ILE A 272 1.76 6.09 -26.57
N VAL A 273 1.90 7.39 -26.84
CA VAL A 273 1.05 8.13 -27.80
C VAL A 273 1.90 8.93 -28.79
N ASP A 274 1.41 9.11 -30.01
CA ASP A 274 2.10 9.93 -31.02
C ASP A 274 1.89 11.44 -30.81
N ARG A 275 0.87 11.82 -30.03
CA ARG A 275 0.54 13.22 -29.70
C ARG A 275 -0.19 13.31 -28.36
N CYS A 276 -0.14 14.47 -27.71
CA CYS A 276 -0.89 14.75 -26.49
C CYS A 276 -2.40 14.53 -26.71
N PRO A 277 -3.08 13.65 -25.94
CA PRO A 277 -4.52 13.47 -26.03
C PRO A 277 -5.29 14.72 -25.58
N GLU A 278 -6.52 14.89 -26.06
CA GLU A 278 -7.40 15.96 -25.59
C GLU A 278 -7.71 15.81 -24.09
N GLY A 279 -7.79 16.95 -23.38
CA GLY A 279 -7.97 16.98 -21.92
C GLY A 279 -6.71 16.68 -21.11
N TYR A 280 -5.63 16.24 -21.76
CA TYR A 280 -4.31 16.09 -21.15
C TYR A 280 -3.43 17.30 -21.47
N PHE A 281 -2.39 17.49 -20.68
CA PHE A 281 -1.34 18.49 -20.89
C PHE A 281 0.04 17.89 -20.68
N LEU A 282 1.02 18.46 -21.38
CA LEU A 282 2.42 18.13 -21.16
C LEU A 282 2.87 18.77 -19.84
N GLU A 283 3.26 17.95 -18.89
CA GLU A 283 3.89 18.38 -17.65
C GLU A 283 5.41 18.43 -17.88
N GLU A 284 5.98 19.63 -17.91
CA GLU A 284 7.44 19.78 -17.84
C GLU A 284 7.87 19.50 -16.41
N THR A 285 8.24 18.26 -16.16
CA THR A 285 8.62 17.79 -14.83
C THR A 285 10.08 18.16 -14.59
N GLU A 286 10.42 18.68 -13.42
CA GLU A 286 11.80 19.04 -13.05
C GLU A 286 12.76 17.84 -13.21
N GLU A 287 14.05 18.13 -13.38
CA GLU A 287 15.05 17.07 -13.39
C GLU A 287 15.13 16.49 -11.97
N ALA A 288 14.89 15.18 -11.87
CA ALA A 288 15.06 14.48 -10.62
C ALA A 288 16.44 14.77 -10.01
N PRO A 289 16.51 15.18 -8.73
CA PRO A 289 17.80 15.36 -8.09
C PRO A 289 18.44 13.98 -7.85
N ILE A 290 19.46 13.61 -8.64
CA ILE A 290 20.24 12.37 -8.50
C ILE A 290 21.45 12.65 -7.57
N PRO A 291 21.77 11.78 -6.59
CA PRO A 291 22.98 11.87 -5.79
C PRO A 291 24.24 12.05 -6.65
N VAL A 292 25.18 12.87 -6.19
CA VAL A 292 26.51 12.94 -6.83
C VAL A 292 27.18 11.58 -6.84
N LYS A 293 27.94 11.27 -7.90
CA LYS A 293 28.56 9.96 -8.10
C LYS A 293 29.45 9.53 -6.92
N GLU A 294 30.17 10.47 -6.33
CA GLU A 294 31.01 10.21 -5.15
C GLU A 294 30.20 9.70 -3.95
N PHE A 295 28.93 10.12 -3.83
CA PHE A 295 28.03 9.60 -2.80
C PHE A 295 27.64 8.16 -3.09
N ILE A 296 27.26 7.86 -4.33
CA ILE A 296 26.86 6.52 -4.78
C ILE A 296 28.02 5.53 -4.55
N ASP A 297 29.23 5.88 -4.98
CA ASP A 297 30.43 5.05 -4.82
C ASP A 297 30.77 4.80 -3.34
N ARG A 298 30.62 5.81 -2.49
CA ARG A 298 30.80 5.67 -1.05
C ARG A 298 29.73 4.77 -0.42
N ALA A 299 28.46 4.97 -0.76
CA ALA A 299 27.37 4.15 -0.26
C ALA A 299 27.56 2.67 -0.66
N PHE A 300 28.01 2.43 -1.89
CA PHE A 300 28.34 1.08 -2.35
C PHE A 300 29.54 0.47 -1.60
N SER A 301 30.57 1.27 -1.33
CA SER A 301 31.71 0.82 -0.52
C SER A 301 31.32 0.47 0.92
N GLU A 302 30.42 1.26 1.53
CA GLU A 302 29.86 0.95 2.86
C GLU A 302 29.05 -0.35 2.85
N TYR A 303 28.29 -0.58 1.78
CA TYR A 303 27.52 -1.80 1.57
C TYR A 303 28.42 -3.05 1.43
N GLU A 304 29.50 -2.98 0.65
CA GLU A 304 30.46 -4.10 0.57
C GLU A 304 31.08 -4.38 1.95
N GLY A 305 31.45 -3.34 2.70
CA GLY A 305 31.92 -3.47 4.07
C GLY A 305 30.86 -3.99 5.06
N LEU A 306 29.57 -3.86 4.75
CA LEU A 306 28.48 -4.47 5.53
C LEU A 306 28.40 -5.97 5.27
N LYS A 307 28.57 -6.45 4.03
CA LYS A 307 28.54 -7.88 3.69
C LYS A 307 29.63 -8.68 4.39
N GLU A 308 30.79 -8.06 4.62
CA GLU A 308 31.91 -8.69 5.33
C GLU A 308 31.61 -8.92 6.82
N LYS A 309 30.63 -8.21 7.40
CA LYS A 309 30.24 -8.33 8.81
C LYS A 309 29.14 -9.38 8.94
N SER A 310 29.43 -10.46 9.66
CA SER A 310 28.39 -11.42 10.05
C SER A 310 27.33 -10.72 10.90
N ARG A 311 26.08 -10.69 10.44
CA ARG A 311 24.93 -10.23 11.22
C ARG A 311 24.09 -11.44 11.63
N PRO A 312 23.55 -11.48 12.85
CA PRO A 312 22.65 -12.56 13.25
C PRO A 312 21.34 -12.50 12.46
N GLU A 313 20.74 -13.64 12.14
CA GLU A 313 19.36 -13.69 11.65
C GLU A 313 18.40 -13.14 12.71
N TYR A 314 17.33 -12.45 12.28
CA TYR A 314 16.28 -12.04 13.21
C TYR A 314 15.34 -13.20 13.52
N ILE A 315 15.80 -14.12 14.37
CA ILE A 315 14.99 -15.21 14.91
C ILE A 315 14.72 -14.94 16.38
N VAL A 316 13.48 -14.55 16.69
CA VAL A 316 13.03 -14.49 18.07
C VAL A 316 12.56 -15.86 18.49
N LYS A 317 13.33 -16.50 19.38
CA LYS A 317 12.90 -17.76 19.98
C LYS A 317 11.78 -17.50 20.98
N GLU A 318 10.77 -18.36 21.02
CA GLU A 318 9.65 -18.26 21.96
C GLU A 318 10.13 -18.05 23.42
N LYS A 319 11.16 -18.80 23.84
CA LYS A 319 11.75 -18.67 25.18
C LYS A 319 12.23 -17.24 25.50
N GLU A 320 12.72 -16.50 24.52
CA GLU A 320 13.19 -15.12 24.67
C GLU A 320 12.02 -14.17 24.84
N ALA A 321 10.98 -14.30 24.01
CA ALA A 321 9.74 -13.53 24.13
C ALA A 321 9.07 -13.78 25.49
N LEU A 322 8.96 -15.04 25.93
CA LEU A 322 8.41 -15.40 27.24
C LEU A 322 9.26 -14.85 28.40
N LYS A 323 10.59 -14.81 28.26
CA LYS A 323 11.49 -14.21 29.26
C LYS A 323 11.27 -12.70 29.36
N LEU A 324 11.16 -12.02 28.22
CA LEU A 324 10.88 -10.58 28.15
C LEU A 324 9.52 -10.25 28.76
N LEU A 325 8.47 -10.98 28.40
CA LEU A 325 7.12 -10.80 28.92
C LEU A 325 7.06 -10.98 30.45
N ARG A 326 7.71 -12.02 30.99
CA ARG A 326 7.83 -12.24 32.44
C ARG A 326 8.58 -11.11 33.13
N LYS A 327 9.67 -10.62 32.52
CA LYS A 327 10.46 -9.50 33.04
C LYS A 327 9.61 -8.24 33.11
N LYS A 328 8.92 -7.86 32.02
CA LYS A 328 8.04 -6.69 31.98
C LYS A 328 6.89 -6.79 32.98
N ARG A 329 6.27 -7.96 33.11
CA ARG A 329 5.24 -8.20 34.14
C ARG A 329 5.75 -7.99 35.56
N ALA A 330 7.00 -8.35 35.85
CA ALA A 330 7.60 -8.11 37.16
C ALA A 330 7.93 -6.63 37.39
N GLU A 331 8.35 -5.91 36.34
CA GLU A 331 8.66 -4.48 36.39
C GLU A 331 7.40 -3.61 36.51
N ARG A 332 6.31 -3.98 35.82
CA ARG A 332 5.04 -3.23 35.78
C ARG A 332 3.84 -4.15 35.97
N PRO A 333 3.60 -4.68 37.18
CA PRO A 333 2.55 -5.67 37.41
C PRO A 333 1.12 -5.14 37.20
N SER A 334 0.90 -3.82 37.26
CA SER A 334 -0.39 -3.16 36.97
C SER A 334 -0.85 -3.35 35.53
N ASP A 335 0.10 -3.46 34.61
CA ASP A 335 -0.14 -3.47 33.16
C ASP A 335 -0.50 -4.87 32.68
N PHE A 336 -0.40 -5.88 33.55
CA PHE A 336 -0.55 -7.30 33.23
C PHE A 336 -1.65 -7.93 34.06
N ASN A 337 -2.55 -8.66 33.40
CA ASN A 337 -3.55 -9.43 34.09
C ASN A 337 -2.95 -10.70 34.75
N LYS A 338 -3.76 -11.34 35.59
CA LYS A 338 -3.44 -12.67 36.12
C LYS A 338 -3.32 -13.67 34.96
N ARG A 339 -2.53 -14.73 35.17
CA ARG A 339 -2.45 -15.84 34.21
C ARG A 339 -3.81 -16.46 33.96
N ILE A 340 -3.98 -17.06 32.79
CA ILE A 340 -5.20 -17.76 32.43
C ILE A 340 -5.51 -18.91 33.41
N SER A 341 -6.80 -19.15 33.65
CA SER A 341 -7.27 -20.23 34.53
C SER A 341 -7.07 -21.61 33.90
N LYS A 342 -7.02 -22.67 34.72
CA LYS A 342 -6.89 -24.06 34.21
C LYS A 342 -8.00 -24.43 33.22
N LYS A 343 -9.25 -24.08 33.54
CA LYS A 343 -10.41 -24.35 32.69
C LYS A 343 -10.27 -23.69 31.30
N LEU A 344 -9.90 -22.41 31.28
CA LEU A 344 -9.72 -21.69 30.02
C LEU A 344 -8.46 -22.17 29.26
N SER A 345 -7.42 -22.60 29.97
CA SER A 345 -6.24 -23.24 29.36
C SER A 345 -6.61 -24.51 28.60
N GLU A 346 -7.49 -25.36 29.16
CA GLU A 346 -7.99 -26.57 28.50
C GLU A 346 -8.80 -26.19 27.25
N GLU A 347 -9.70 -25.20 27.35
CA GLU A 347 -10.49 -24.68 26.21
C GLU A 347 -9.61 -24.14 25.07
N MET A 348 -8.54 -23.42 25.41
CA MET A 348 -7.59 -22.91 24.42
C MET A 348 -6.78 -24.01 23.72
N SER A 349 -6.47 -25.10 24.42
CA SER A 349 -5.59 -26.16 23.93
C SER A 349 -6.16 -26.87 22.70
N ASP A 350 -7.49 -26.95 22.61
CA ASP A 350 -8.23 -27.57 21.51
C ASP A 350 -8.65 -26.57 20.41
N SER A 351 -8.03 -25.39 20.39
CA SER A 351 -8.38 -24.29 19.48
C SER A 351 -7.17 -23.76 18.71
N VAL A 352 -7.41 -22.86 17.75
CA VAL A 352 -6.36 -22.11 17.04
C VAL A 352 -5.44 -21.32 17.98
N TYR A 353 -5.86 -21.07 19.23
CA TYR A 353 -5.06 -20.37 20.23
C TYR A 353 -4.02 -21.25 20.94
N ASN A 354 -3.94 -22.56 20.65
CA ASN A 354 -3.06 -23.48 21.36
C ASN A 354 -1.59 -23.02 21.38
N SER A 355 -1.07 -22.51 20.25
CA SER A 355 0.29 -21.97 20.15
C SER A 355 0.50 -20.69 20.98
N LEU A 356 -0.57 -19.98 21.31
CA LEU A 356 -0.53 -18.75 22.11
C LEU A 356 -0.64 -19.02 23.61
N LEU A 357 -1.02 -20.24 24.00
CA LEU A 357 -1.29 -20.62 25.39
C LEU A 357 -0.11 -20.28 26.31
N VAL A 358 1.12 -20.47 25.84
CA VAL A 358 2.35 -20.15 26.59
C VAL A 358 2.45 -18.68 27.01
N PHE A 359 1.91 -17.75 26.21
CA PHE A 359 1.84 -16.33 26.52
C PHE A 359 0.70 -16.03 27.50
N TYR A 360 -0.49 -16.61 27.28
CA TYR A 360 -1.65 -16.50 28.18
C TYR A 360 -1.40 -17.09 29.59
N GLN A 361 -0.53 -18.10 29.68
CA GLN A 361 -0.05 -18.65 30.96
C GLN A 361 0.86 -17.69 31.73
N ILE A 362 1.46 -16.69 31.08
CA ILE A 362 2.16 -15.59 31.74
C ILE A 362 1.16 -14.50 32.12
N SER A 363 0.27 -14.10 31.23
CA SER A 363 -0.74 -13.07 31.51
C SER A 363 -1.92 -13.23 30.57
N ASP A 364 -3.13 -13.26 31.11
CA ASP A 364 -4.36 -13.26 30.32
C ASP A 364 -4.69 -11.82 29.88
N GLY A 365 -3.98 -11.34 28.85
CA GLY A 365 -4.02 -9.96 28.38
C GLY A 365 -3.09 -9.00 29.14
N ALA A 366 -2.50 -8.04 28.43
CA ALA A 366 -1.56 -7.06 28.98
C ALA A 366 -1.45 -5.80 28.11
N PHE A 367 -1.17 -4.66 28.74
CA PHE A 367 -0.65 -3.48 28.04
C PHE A 367 0.84 -3.70 27.75
N LEU A 368 1.21 -3.81 26.47
CA LEU A 368 2.58 -4.13 26.06
C LEU A 368 3.43 -2.86 25.86
N SER A 369 2.82 -1.84 25.28
CA SER A 369 3.39 -0.51 25.01
C SER A 369 2.25 0.47 24.69
N ASP A 370 2.59 1.76 24.54
CA ASP A 370 1.64 2.80 24.14
C ASP A 370 0.94 2.47 22.82
N GLU A 371 1.58 1.66 21.97
CA GLU A 371 1.04 1.24 20.68
C GLU A 371 0.20 -0.04 20.76
N TYR A 372 0.47 -0.99 21.67
CA TYR A 372 -0.15 -2.32 21.60
C TYR A 372 -0.72 -2.83 22.93
N THR A 373 -1.97 -3.32 22.86
CA THR A 373 -2.64 -4.03 23.95
C THR A 373 -2.92 -5.49 23.57
N PHE A 374 -2.31 -6.43 24.29
CA PHE A 374 -2.60 -7.86 24.20
C PHE A 374 -3.94 -8.16 24.89
N LEU A 375 -4.87 -8.76 24.15
CA LEU A 375 -6.24 -8.99 24.61
C LEU A 375 -6.33 -10.18 25.57
N LYS A 376 -7.25 -10.11 26.54
CA LYS A 376 -7.66 -11.29 27.32
C LYS A 376 -8.23 -12.35 26.39
N PHE A 377 -8.14 -13.62 26.74
CA PHE A 377 -8.62 -14.71 25.86
C PHE A 377 -10.10 -14.53 25.49
N ASN A 378 -10.96 -14.20 26.47
CA ASN A 378 -12.38 -13.98 26.20
C ASN A 378 -12.65 -12.71 25.36
N GLU A 379 -11.83 -11.66 25.53
CA GLU A 379 -11.91 -10.45 24.72
C GLU A 379 -11.47 -10.76 23.29
N SER A 380 -10.36 -11.48 23.12
CA SER A 380 -9.87 -11.97 21.83
C SER A 380 -10.93 -12.78 21.08
N VAL A 381 -11.64 -13.69 21.74
CA VAL A 381 -12.76 -14.44 21.14
C VAL A 381 -13.90 -13.49 20.72
N LYS A 382 -14.21 -12.48 21.53
CA LYS A 382 -15.24 -11.48 21.22
C LYS A 382 -14.82 -10.60 20.04
N PHE A 383 -13.64 -10.01 20.08
CA PHE A 383 -13.06 -9.16 19.04
C PHE A 383 -12.93 -9.93 17.74
N THR A 384 -12.52 -11.21 17.77
CA THR A 384 -12.50 -12.07 16.58
C THR A 384 -13.90 -12.18 15.96
N LYS A 385 -14.94 -12.42 16.76
CA LYS A 385 -16.32 -12.49 16.24
C LYS A 385 -16.81 -11.15 15.69
N GLU A 386 -16.47 -10.05 16.35
CA GLU A 386 -16.83 -8.70 15.90
C GLU A 386 -16.10 -8.36 14.61
N PHE A 387 -14.78 -8.54 14.56
CA PHE A 387 -13.95 -8.38 13.36
C PHE A 387 -14.52 -9.15 12.18
N PHE A 388 -14.78 -10.46 12.33
CA PHE A 388 -15.35 -11.25 11.23
C PHE A 388 -16.81 -10.94 10.92
N ARG A 389 -17.56 -10.34 11.84
CA ARG A 389 -18.92 -9.85 11.56
C ARG A 389 -18.87 -8.58 10.73
N GLU A 390 -17.97 -7.64 11.07
CA GLU A 390 -17.77 -6.42 10.28
C GLU A 390 -17.17 -6.75 8.92
N LEU A 391 -16.13 -7.60 8.86
CA LEU A 391 -15.51 -8.07 7.62
C LEU A 391 -16.50 -8.84 6.71
N LYS A 392 -17.58 -9.40 7.25
CA LYS A 392 -18.64 -10.02 6.44
C LYS A 392 -19.51 -9.00 5.72
N LYS A 393 -19.68 -7.79 6.28
CA LYS A 393 -20.37 -6.67 5.62
C LYS A 393 -19.54 -6.08 4.50
N GLU A 394 -18.22 -6.27 4.55
CA GLU A 394 -17.31 -5.87 3.48
C GLU A 394 -17.42 -6.84 2.29
N GLU A 395 -18.25 -6.49 1.30
CA GLU A 395 -18.47 -7.31 0.11
C GLU A 395 -17.39 -7.11 -0.98
N LEU A 396 -16.61 -6.04 -0.89
CA LEU A 396 -15.59 -5.65 -1.88
C LEU A 396 -14.18 -6.22 -1.59
N LEU A 397 -14.00 -6.89 -0.45
CA LEU A 397 -12.72 -7.48 -0.04
C LEU A 397 -12.39 -8.73 -0.85
N ASN A 398 -11.33 -8.67 -1.66
CA ASN A 398 -10.86 -9.77 -2.51
C ASN A 398 -10.34 -10.98 -1.70
N GLU A 399 -9.62 -10.74 -0.60
CA GLU A 399 -9.13 -11.79 0.29
C GLU A 399 -9.42 -11.43 1.75
N LYS A 400 -10.12 -12.33 2.45
CA LYS A 400 -10.44 -12.16 3.88
C LYS A 400 -9.42 -12.93 4.72
N PRO A 401 -8.65 -12.28 5.61
CA PRO A 401 -7.70 -12.99 6.46
C PRO A 401 -8.43 -14.02 7.33
N ASP A 402 -7.79 -15.15 7.62
CA ASP A 402 -8.35 -16.22 8.47
C ASP A 402 -7.44 -16.45 9.68
N GLY A 403 -7.95 -16.15 10.87
CA GLY A 403 -7.16 -16.11 12.08
C GLY A 403 -7.96 -15.67 13.29
N VAL A 404 -7.27 -15.20 14.33
CA VAL A 404 -7.88 -14.70 15.57
C VAL A 404 -7.24 -13.39 15.99
N VAL A 405 -8.04 -12.44 16.46
CA VAL A 405 -7.54 -11.14 16.93
C VAL A 405 -6.92 -11.33 18.30
N ILE A 406 -5.60 -11.20 18.42
CA ILE A 406 -4.86 -11.43 19.66
C ILE A 406 -4.51 -10.14 20.39
N ALA A 407 -4.40 -9.02 19.68
CA ALA A 407 -4.07 -7.71 20.21
C ALA A 407 -4.76 -6.63 19.39
N VAL A 408 -4.78 -5.42 19.93
CA VAL A 408 -5.22 -4.20 19.24
C VAL A 408 -4.13 -3.14 19.37
N SER A 409 -3.97 -2.31 18.34
CA SER A 409 -3.11 -1.14 18.42
C SER A 409 -3.84 0.07 18.99
N ALA A 410 -3.11 1.14 19.29
CA ALA A 410 -3.64 2.36 19.90
C ALA A 410 -4.61 3.14 19.00
N ASP A 411 -4.38 3.09 17.69
CA ASP A 411 -5.25 3.62 16.65
C ASP A 411 -6.46 2.73 16.36
N GLY A 412 -6.45 1.47 16.81
CA GLY A 412 -7.60 0.56 16.71
C GLY A 412 -7.42 -0.58 15.71
N ASP A 413 -6.26 -0.68 15.05
CA ASP A 413 -5.96 -1.80 14.14
C ASP A 413 -6.00 -3.13 14.89
N ASN A 414 -6.40 -4.17 14.17
CA ASN A 414 -6.52 -5.51 14.71
C ASN A 414 -5.23 -6.28 14.44
N ILE A 415 -4.66 -6.92 15.46
CA ILE A 415 -3.50 -7.79 15.30
C ILE A 415 -4.00 -9.22 15.29
N LEU A 416 -3.90 -9.89 14.15
CA LEU A 416 -4.40 -11.25 13.95
C LEU A 416 -3.28 -12.27 13.99
N TYR A 417 -3.49 -13.36 14.74
CA TYR A 417 -2.72 -14.59 14.60
C TYR A 417 -3.36 -15.50 13.56
N LEU A 418 -2.60 -15.86 12.52
CA LEU A 418 -3.07 -16.63 11.38
C LEU A 418 -2.79 -18.13 11.56
N LYS A 419 -3.49 -18.96 10.78
CA LYS A 419 -3.35 -20.42 10.81
C LYS A 419 -1.96 -20.92 10.38
N ASP A 420 -1.23 -20.14 9.59
CA ASP A 420 0.13 -20.46 9.16
C ASP A 420 1.20 -20.17 10.24
N GLY A 421 0.78 -19.64 11.40
CA GLY A 421 1.66 -19.32 12.51
C GLY A 421 2.22 -17.89 12.48
N SER A 422 1.93 -17.12 11.44
CA SER A 422 2.27 -15.70 11.36
C SER A 422 1.29 -14.84 12.16
N VAL A 423 1.71 -13.59 12.42
CA VAL A 423 0.86 -12.54 12.99
C VAL A 423 0.80 -11.41 11.98
N ILE A 424 -0.34 -10.75 11.80
CA ILE A 424 -0.48 -9.58 10.94
C ILE A 424 -1.13 -8.43 11.70
N ARG A 425 -0.87 -7.18 11.29
CA ARG A 425 -1.67 -6.01 11.64
C ARG A 425 -2.60 -5.71 10.47
N PHE A 426 -3.90 -5.64 10.74
CA PHE A 426 -4.95 -5.35 9.78
C PHE A 426 -5.60 -4.02 10.14
N SER A 427 -5.62 -3.09 9.19
CA SER A 427 -6.08 -1.72 9.44
C SER A 427 -7.56 -1.71 9.86
N HIS A 428 -7.89 -0.82 10.80
CA HIS A 428 -9.28 -0.55 11.18
C HIS A 428 -9.97 0.47 10.26
N GLU A 429 -9.19 1.29 9.54
CA GLU A 429 -9.69 2.32 8.62
C GLU A 429 -9.93 1.77 7.22
N ALA A 430 -9.00 0.94 6.74
CA ALA A 430 -9.03 0.35 5.41
C ALA A 430 -8.90 -1.17 5.50
N PRO A 431 -9.52 -1.92 4.59
CA PRO A 431 -9.45 -3.38 4.60
C PRO A 431 -8.11 -3.91 4.03
N GLU A 432 -6.98 -3.50 4.63
CA GLU A 432 -5.63 -3.85 4.18
C GLU A 432 -4.72 -4.38 5.30
N ILE A 433 -3.74 -5.20 4.92
CA ILE A 433 -2.69 -5.70 5.80
C ILE A 433 -1.56 -4.68 5.83
N LEU A 434 -1.25 -4.15 7.02
CA LEU A 434 -0.21 -3.14 7.19
C LEU A 434 1.16 -3.75 7.44
N CYS A 435 1.25 -4.79 8.26
CA CYS A 435 2.50 -5.47 8.55
C CYS A 435 2.28 -6.94 8.95
N ARG A 436 3.36 -7.73 8.90
CA ARG A 436 3.38 -9.15 9.30
C ARG A 436 4.45 -9.41 10.36
N TRP A 437 4.39 -10.52 11.06
CA TRP A 437 5.46 -11.11 11.85
C TRP A 437 5.44 -12.61 11.58
N PHE A 438 6.60 -13.24 11.43
CA PHE A 438 6.66 -14.67 11.13
C PHE A 438 6.31 -15.57 12.32
N SER A 439 6.17 -15.00 13.52
CA SER A 439 5.72 -15.74 14.70
C SER A 439 5.14 -14.82 15.78
N PRO A 440 4.34 -15.35 16.72
CA PRO A 440 3.92 -14.61 17.91
C PRO A 440 5.09 -14.11 18.75
N ALA A 441 6.18 -14.88 18.82
CA ALA A 441 7.36 -14.51 19.59
C ALA A 441 7.98 -13.20 19.10
N MET A 442 8.08 -13.02 17.78
CA MET A 442 8.54 -11.77 17.16
C MET A 442 7.61 -10.62 17.50
N PHE A 443 6.29 -10.79 17.31
CA PHE A 443 5.30 -9.77 17.67
C PHE A 443 5.47 -9.31 19.13
N PHE A 444 5.53 -10.23 20.10
CA PHE A 444 5.67 -9.86 21.50
C PHE A 444 6.98 -9.14 21.81
N VAL A 445 8.09 -9.52 21.17
CA VAL A 445 9.38 -8.83 21.35
C VAL A 445 9.36 -7.44 20.76
N ASP A 446 8.82 -7.28 19.56
CA ASP A 446 8.73 -5.98 18.89
C ASP A 446 7.73 -5.06 19.59
N ALA A 447 6.52 -5.55 19.90
CA ALA A 447 5.49 -4.78 20.59
C ALA A 447 5.94 -4.24 21.95
N ILE A 448 6.74 -5.02 22.69
CA ILE A 448 7.29 -4.61 23.99
C ILE A 448 8.46 -3.63 23.84
N ASN A 449 9.36 -3.87 22.88
CA ASN A 449 10.60 -3.10 22.75
C ASN A 449 10.46 -1.84 21.89
N ASN A 450 9.44 -1.74 21.02
CA ASN A 450 9.14 -0.56 20.22
C ASN A 450 8.42 0.54 21.03
N SER A 451 8.51 0.50 22.37
CA SER A 451 8.23 1.66 23.21
C SER A 451 9.44 2.61 23.19
N VAL A 452 9.60 3.33 22.07
CA VAL A 452 10.49 4.50 21.95
C VAL A 452 9.74 5.60 21.24
#